data_AF-A0A973SQD2-F1
#
_entry.id   AF-A0A973SQD2-F1
#
_cell.length_a   1.000
_cell.length_b   1.000
_cell.length_c   1.000
_cell.angle_alpha   90.00
_cell.angle_beta   90.00
_cell.angle_gamma   90.00
#
_symmetry.space_group_name_H-M   'P 1'
#
loop_
_entity.id
_entity.type
_entity.pdbx_description
1 polymer ?
#
loop_
_entity_poly.entity_id
_entity_poly.type
_entity_poly.pdbx_seq_one_letter_code
_entity_poly.pdbx_strand_id
1 'polypeptide(L)'
;MADSGEPRGWVAPRADLVTALLGVWFGIGLMIDAWAHTNRSDLETFFTPWHAAFYSGFAAVSGWIIWQAYRNVRQGRQGVAAVPQGYLAGLVAIPGFALFGLADMTWHTVLGIETNIDILFSPSHLGLIVTMLLIITTPLRSAWNAPDLGARPSLGRLFPALLGLAFAATLVSLFLSYGDALQYGSERIVESFSAENGPGANRLATSMVISNVILLAPVLLLVRRWNLPFGSVTVMYTVGVLMPGAQTAFDNLPTLLTFVGAGLASDVLIRVLRPSGARRGAYWAFAGLSAFVTWTLYILVASAVQGALPGIPELWTGSPVVAGLIGLALGALFLPNAVPSDPGDAGRA
;
A
#
# COMPACT_ATOMS: atom_id res chain seq x y z
N MET A 1 14.92 12.18 31.25
CA MET A 1 14.56 13.62 31.24
C MET A 1 13.05 13.70 31.17
N ALA A 2 12.43 14.63 31.91
CA ALA A 2 10.99 14.83 31.86
C ALA A 2 10.58 15.47 30.53
N ASP A 3 9.36 15.21 30.07
CA ASP A 3 8.77 15.89 28.91
C ASP A 3 8.64 17.39 29.19
N SER A 4 8.88 18.25 28.20
CA SER A 4 8.77 19.70 28.41
C SER A 4 7.32 20.21 28.46
N GLY A 5 6.33 19.36 28.18
CA GLY A 5 4.90 19.69 28.27
C GLY A 5 4.37 20.59 27.15
N GLU A 6 5.22 21.02 26.22
CA GLU A 6 4.81 21.84 25.09
C GLU A 6 3.97 21.04 24.06
N PRO A 7 3.01 21.68 23.39
CA PRO A 7 2.30 21.04 22.30
C PRO A 7 3.26 20.69 21.15
N ARG A 8 3.09 19.47 20.62
CA ARG A 8 3.87 18.99 19.47
C ARG A 8 3.58 19.83 18.24
N GLY A 9 4.65 20.32 17.61
CA GLY A 9 4.58 21.10 16.37
C GLY A 9 4.50 20.24 15.12
N TRP A 10 4.23 20.89 13.99
CA TRP A 10 4.22 20.27 12.66
C TRP A 10 5.57 20.44 11.96
N VAL A 11 5.89 19.54 11.03
CA VAL A 11 7.00 19.74 10.10
C VAL A 11 6.56 20.62 8.92
N ALA A 12 7.52 21.22 8.22
CA ALA A 12 7.24 21.87 6.95
C ALA A 12 6.88 20.80 5.88
N PRO A 13 6.01 21.08 4.89
CA PRO A 13 5.62 20.11 3.86
C PRO A 13 6.80 19.47 3.11
N ARG A 14 7.89 20.21 2.91
CA ARG A 14 9.13 19.70 2.32
C ARG A 14 9.76 18.56 3.13
N ALA A 15 9.60 18.55 4.45
CA ALA A 15 10.16 17.51 5.30
C ALA A 15 9.37 16.20 5.18
N ASP A 16 8.04 16.28 5.04
CA ASP A 16 7.20 15.12 4.71
C ASP A 16 7.63 14.53 3.35
N LEU A 17 7.88 15.39 2.35
CA LEU A 17 8.36 14.95 1.04
C LEU A 17 9.71 14.24 1.13
N VAL A 18 10.69 14.80 1.86
CA VAL A 18 11.98 14.14 2.07
C VAL A 18 11.79 12.79 2.79
N THR A 19 10.94 12.73 3.81
CA THR A 19 10.62 11.46 4.49
C THR A 19 10.05 10.44 3.50
N ALA A 20 9.13 10.85 2.63
CA ALA A 20 8.54 9.96 1.63
C ALA A 20 9.56 9.47 0.59
N LEU A 21 10.42 10.36 0.07
CA LEU A 21 11.46 10.02 -0.91
C LEU A 21 12.53 9.08 -0.33
N LEU A 22 12.94 9.31 0.93
CA LEU A 22 13.83 8.37 1.63
C LEU A 22 13.12 7.04 1.92
N GLY A 23 11.82 7.07 2.17
CA GLY A 23 10.98 5.87 2.22
C GLY A 23 10.94 5.12 0.89
N VAL A 24 10.99 5.81 -0.26
CA VAL A 24 11.12 5.18 -1.58
C VAL A 24 12.45 4.47 -1.73
N TRP A 25 13.57 5.09 -1.33
CA TRP A 25 14.87 4.40 -1.31
C TRP A 25 14.76 3.12 -0.47
N PHE A 26 14.24 3.23 0.75
CA PHE A 26 14.05 2.08 1.61
C PHE A 26 13.18 0.98 0.98
N GLY A 27 12.08 1.36 0.34
CA GLY A 27 11.22 0.46 -0.42
C GLY A 27 11.94 -0.20 -1.59
N ILE A 28 12.64 0.55 -2.45
CA ILE A 28 13.40 0.02 -3.59
C ILE A 28 14.47 -0.96 -3.11
N GLY A 29 15.16 -0.66 -2.01
CA GLY A 29 16.13 -1.58 -1.41
C GLY A 29 15.50 -2.92 -1.05
N LEU A 30 14.32 -2.92 -0.43
CA LEU A 30 13.56 -4.15 -0.16
C LEU A 30 13.14 -4.86 -1.44
N MET A 31 12.71 -4.12 -2.48
CA MET A 31 12.30 -4.73 -3.74
C MET A 31 13.46 -5.49 -4.40
N ILE A 32 14.65 -4.89 -4.39
CA ILE A 32 15.89 -5.49 -4.90
C ILE A 32 16.22 -6.76 -4.11
N ASP A 33 16.06 -6.71 -2.79
CA ASP A 33 16.33 -7.83 -1.88
C ASP A 33 15.34 -9.00 -2.07
N ALA A 34 14.04 -8.72 -2.08
CA ALA A 34 13.01 -9.70 -2.34
C ALA A 34 13.11 -10.31 -3.76
N TRP A 35 13.53 -9.54 -4.76
CA TRP A 35 13.85 -10.08 -6.09
C TRP A 35 14.99 -11.10 -6.01
N ALA A 36 16.04 -10.81 -5.24
CA ALA A 36 17.17 -11.72 -5.07
C ALA A 36 16.73 -13.03 -4.41
N HIS A 37 15.96 -12.97 -3.32
CA HIS A 37 15.40 -14.17 -2.68
C HIS A 37 14.51 -15.01 -3.61
N THR A 38 13.86 -14.38 -4.60
CA THR A 38 12.99 -15.09 -5.55
C THR A 38 13.79 -15.69 -6.73
N ASN A 39 14.85 -15.01 -7.18
CA ASN A 39 15.52 -15.32 -8.45
C ASN A 39 16.96 -15.85 -8.29
N ARG A 40 17.52 -15.86 -7.07
CA ARG A 40 18.87 -16.35 -6.75
C ARG A 40 18.75 -17.49 -5.75
N SER A 41 19.24 -18.67 -6.11
CA SER A 41 19.20 -19.87 -5.27
C SER A 41 20.43 -20.03 -4.35
N ASP A 42 21.41 -19.15 -4.46
CA ASP A 42 22.76 -19.25 -3.89
C ASP A 42 23.04 -18.21 -2.78
N LEU A 43 21.99 -17.64 -2.17
CA LEU A 43 22.17 -16.79 -1.01
C LEU A 43 22.52 -17.67 0.20
N GLU A 44 23.81 -17.75 0.54
CA GLU A 44 24.31 -18.56 1.66
C GLU A 44 24.58 -17.73 2.94
N THR A 45 24.47 -16.40 2.88
CA THR A 45 24.79 -15.53 4.04
C THR A 45 23.86 -14.31 4.12
N PHE A 46 23.78 -13.72 5.31
CA PHE A 46 23.06 -12.46 5.53
C PHE A 46 23.76 -11.25 4.90
N PHE A 47 25.09 -11.20 4.87
CA PHE A 47 25.81 -10.04 4.38
C PHE A 47 25.91 -10.04 2.86
N THR A 48 24.90 -9.46 2.22
CA THR A 48 24.78 -9.41 0.77
C THR A 48 24.65 -7.96 0.27
N PRO A 49 25.05 -7.66 -0.98
CA PRO A 49 24.81 -6.35 -1.60
C PRO A 49 23.34 -5.89 -1.56
N TRP A 50 22.40 -6.82 -1.60
CA TRP A 50 20.95 -6.55 -1.59
C TRP A 50 20.48 -6.09 -0.20
N HIS A 51 20.91 -6.79 0.86
CA HIS A 51 20.74 -6.32 2.23
C HIS A 51 21.42 -4.96 2.45
N ALA A 52 22.63 -4.75 1.92
CA ALA A 52 23.30 -3.46 2.04
C ALA A 52 22.47 -2.32 1.42
N ALA A 53 21.85 -2.54 0.25
CA ALA A 53 20.94 -1.59 -0.37
C ALA A 53 19.70 -1.33 0.50
N PHE A 54 19.07 -2.38 1.03
CA PHE A 54 17.91 -2.29 1.91
C PHE A 54 18.20 -1.51 3.21
N TYR A 55 19.24 -1.90 3.94
CA TYR A 55 19.63 -1.26 5.20
C TYR A 55 20.18 0.15 5.01
N SER A 56 20.75 0.50 3.84
CA SER A 56 21.13 1.88 3.53
C SER A 56 19.91 2.82 3.45
N GLY A 57 18.81 2.36 2.85
CA GLY A 57 17.56 3.09 2.80
C GLY A 57 16.94 3.26 4.20
N PHE A 58 16.97 2.19 5.02
CA PHE A 58 16.57 2.25 6.43
C PHE A 58 17.36 3.31 7.21
N ALA A 59 18.69 3.30 7.09
CA ALA A 59 19.55 4.25 7.78
C ALA A 59 19.25 5.70 7.35
N ALA A 60 19.04 5.94 6.05
CA ALA A 60 18.74 7.25 5.51
C ALA A 60 17.42 7.83 6.04
N VAL A 61 16.32 7.07 5.95
CA VAL A 61 15.00 7.54 6.45
C VAL A 61 14.98 7.69 7.97
N SER A 62 15.65 6.79 8.69
CA SER A 62 15.75 6.82 10.15
C SER A 62 16.54 8.03 10.63
N GLY A 63 17.70 8.29 10.03
CA GLY A 63 18.52 9.47 10.32
C GLY A 63 17.74 10.76 10.09
N TRP A 64 16.94 10.83 9.02
CA TRP A 64 16.10 11.99 8.75
C TRP A 64 14.98 12.19 9.79
N ILE A 65 14.27 11.12 10.18
CA ILE A 65 13.22 11.19 11.21
C ILE A 65 13.82 11.61 12.56
N ILE A 66 14.95 11.02 12.96
CA ILE A 66 15.68 11.39 14.18
C ILE A 66 16.10 12.85 14.11
N TRP A 67 16.60 13.32 12.96
CA TRP A 67 16.96 14.72 12.76
C TRP A 67 15.77 15.68 12.95
N GLN A 68 14.56 15.31 12.50
CA GLN A 68 13.35 16.13 12.73
C GLN A 68 12.94 16.23 14.21
N ALA A 69 13.24 15.21 15.02
CA ALA A 69 13.06 15.30 16.47
C ALA A 69 14.21 16.10 17.13
N TYR A 70 15.45 15.85 16.71
CA TYR A 70 16.64 16.47 17.27
C TYR A 70 16.67 18.00 17.07
N ARG A 71 16.21 18.51 15.92
CA ARG A 71 16.08 19.97 15.70
C ARG A 71 15.21 20.65 16.77
N ASN A 72 14.16 19.96 17.26
CA ASN A 72 13.26 20.48 18.27
C ASN A 72 13.89 20.38 19.67
N VAL A 73 14.71 19.34 19.91
CA VAL A 73 15.55 19.25 21.12
C VAL A 73 16.54 20.41 21.18
N ARG A 74 17.17 20.77 20.05
CA ARG A 74 18.05 21.96 19.97
C ARG A 74 17.32 23.28 20.20
N GLN A 75 15.99 23.29 20.15
CA GLN A 75 15.14 24.43 20.49
C GLN A 75 14.66 24.40 21.95
N GLY A 76 15.16 23.47 22.77
CA GLY A 76 14.85 23.36 24.20
C GLY A 76 13.72 22.37 24.54
N ARG A 77 13.08 21.74 23.55
CA ARG A 77 12.01 20.76 23.79
C ARG A 77 12.57 19.44 24.30
N GLN A 78 11.83 18.77 25.18
CA GLN A 78 12.24 17.47 25.75
C GLN A 78 11.10 16.46 25.67
N GLY A 79 11.44 15.17 25.65
CA GLY A 79 10.46 14.09 25.62
C GLY A 79 9.66 14.01 24.30
N VAL A 80 8.38 13.67 24.42
CA VAL A 80 7.44 13.52 23.31
C VAL A 80 7.11 14.88 22.67
N ALA A 81 7.20 15.99 23.43
CA ALA A 81 7.04 17.34 22.92
C ALA A 81 8.05 17.72 21.83
N ALA A 82 9.23 17.09 21.83
CA ALA A 82 10.25 17.27 20.79
C ALA A 82 9.90 16.54 19.47
N VAL A 83 8.98 15.58 19.47
CA VAL A 83 8.67 14.80 18.27
C VAL A 83 7.57 15.47 17.46
N PRO A 84 7.80 15.80 16.17
CA PRO A 84 6.76 16.42 15.34
C PRO A 84 5.49 15.57 15.23
N GLN A 85 4.35 16.21 15.03
CA GLN A 85 3.08 15.51 14.79
C GLN A 85 3.19 14.55 13.59
N GLY A 86 2.63 13.35 13.73
CA GLY A 86 2.75 12.26 12.73
C GLY A 86 4.02 11.40 12.82
N TYR A 87 5.13 11.94 13.36
CA TYR A 87 6.45 11.28 13.36
C TYR A 87 6.68 10.29 14.51
N LEU A 88 5.90 10.36 15.59
CA LEU A 88 6.13 9.55 16.80
C LEU A 88 6.15 8.04 16.53
N ALA A 89 5.16 7.51 15.81
CA ALA A 89 5.12 6.07 15.52
C ALA A 89 6.31 5.63 14.64
N GLY A 90 6.71 6.47 13.67
CA GLY A 90 7.90 6.21 12.86
C GLY A 90 9.18 6.23 13.69
N LEU A 91 9.33 7.21 14.58
CA LEU A 91 10.48 7.32 15.48
C LEU A 91 10.59 6.11 16.43
N VAL A 92 9.48 5.65 16.99
CA VAL A 92 9.42 4.46 17.85
C VAL A 92 9.70 3.18 17.07
N ALA A 93 9.30 3.12 15.80
CA ALA A 93 9.53 1.96 14.95
C ALA A 93 11.00 1.77 14.53
N ILE A 94 11.83 2.83 14.54
CA ILE A 94 13.26 2.74 14.20
C ILE A 94 14.02 1.71 15.06
N PRO A 95 14.02 1.79 16.41
CA PRO A 95 14.68 0.78 17.22
C PRO A 95 14.03 -0.60 17.07
N GLY A 96 12.71 -0.66 16.86
CA GLY A 96 12.02 -1.93 16.59
C GLY A 96 12.55 -2.60 15.32
N PHE A 97 12.68 -1.85 14.22
CA PHE A 97 13.23 -2.36 12.96
C PHE A 97 14.67 -2.84 13.14
N ALA A 98 15.50 -2.08 13.83
CA ALA A 98 16.89 -2.49 14.09
C ALA A 98 16.96 -3.80 14.91
N LEU A 99 16.10 -3.96 15.92
CA LEU A 99 16.02 -5.19 16.71
C LEU A 99 15.55 -6.38 15.86
N PHE A 100 14.53 -6.20 15.01
CA PHE A 100 14.09 -7.27 14.12
C PHE A 100 15.12 -7.58 13.04
N GLY A 101 15.92 -6.63 12.58
CA GLY A 101 17.03 -6.88 11.66
C GLY A 101 18.16 -7.69 12.30
N LEU A 102 18.42 -7.48 13.60
CA LEU A 102 19.33 -8.34 14.35
C LEU A 102 18.75 -9.73 14.58
N ALA A 103 17.44 -9.82 14.84
CA ALA A 103 16.74 -11.11 14.94
C ALA A 103 16.80 -11.87 13.61
N ASP A 104 16.63 -11.18 12.49
CA ASP A 104 16.72 -11.70 11.13
C ASP A 104 18.10 -12.26 10.81
N MET A 105 19.15 -11.47 11.06
CA MET A 105 20.54 -11.92 10.95
C MET A 105 20.81 -13.16 11.81
N THR A 106 20.30 -13.17 13.05
CA THR A 106 20.46 -14.31 13.97
C THR A 106 19.72 -15.53 13.44
N TRP A 107 18.50 -15.34 12.92
CA TRP A 107 17.69 -16.39 12.34
C TRP A 107 18.40 -17.06 11.17
N HIS A 108 18.90 -16.26 10.22
CA HIS A 108 19.67 -16.77 9.08
C HIS A 108 20.94 -17.51 9.48
N THR A 109 21.56 -17.12 10.60
CA THR A 109 22.77 -17.78 11.11
C THR A 109 22.48 -19.11 11.78
N VAL A 110 21.36 -19.22 12.51
CA VAL A 110 21.04 -20.39 13.36
C VAL A 110 20.12 -21.39 12.66
N LEU A 111 19.13 -20.91 11.92
CA LEU A 111 18.08 -21.71 11.30
C LEU A 111 18.19 -21.77 9.77
N GLY A 112 19.09 -20.98 9.18
CA GLY A 112 19.28 -20.88 7.73
C GLY A 112 18.36 -19.84 7.08
N ILE A 113 18.48 -19.72 5.76
CA ILE A 113 17.67 -18.79 4.96
C ILE A 113 16.40 -19.50 4.50
N GLU A 114 15.26 -18.93 4.81
CA GLU A 114 13.97 -19.45 4.39
C GLU A 114 13.85 -19.47 2.86
N THR A 115 13.14 -20.47 2.33
CA THR A 115 12.88 -20.61 0.90
C THR A 115 11.38 -20.72 0.66
N ASN A 116 10.94 -20.48 -0.57
CA ASN A 116 9.53 -20.59 -0.96
C ASN A 116 8.61 -19.66 -0.15
N ILE A 117 7.41 -20.13 0.16
CA ILE A 117 6.39 -19.35 0.87
C ILE A 117 6.80 -19.03 2.32
N ASP A 118 7.72 -19.80 2.90
CA ASP A 118 8.14 -19.67 4.31
C ASP A 118 8.76 -18.29 4.58
N ILE A 119 9.43 -17.69 3.59
CA ILE A 119 10.00 -16.33 3.64
C ILE A 119 8.93 -15.32 4.06
N LEU A 120 7.69 -15.47 3.58
CA LEU A 120 6.58 -14.56 3.83
C LEU A 120 6.00 -14.69 5.25
N PHE A 121 6.36 -15.76 5.97
CA PHE A 121 5.85 -16.06 7.32
C PHE A 121 6.94 -16.07 8.39
N SER A 122 8.18 -15.75 8.03
CA SER A 122 9.27 -15.66 9.00
C SER A 122 8.99 -14.60 10.07
N PRO A 123 9.10 -14.93 11.37
CA PRO A 123 8.84 -13.97 12.44
C PRO A 123 9.70 -12.71 12.38
N SER A 124 10.96 -12.81 11.93
CA SER A 124 11.86 -11.65 11.78
C SER A 124 11.39 -10.74 10.66
N HIS A 125 11.10 -11.28 9.48
CA HIS A 125 10.55 -10.54 8.34
C HIS A 125 9.22 -9.85 8.68
N LEU A 126 8.33 -10.52 9.41
CA LEU A 126 7.06 -9.93 9.85
C LEU A 126 7.30 -8.74 10.78
N GLY A 127 8.24 -8.84 11.72
CA GLY A 127 8.63 -7.73 12.58
C GLY A 127 9.26 -6.56 11.81
N LEU A 128 10.11 -6.86 10.83
CA LEU A 128 10.70 -5.87 9.92
C LEU A 128 9.62 -5.13 9.14
N ILE A 129 8.63 -5.84 8.58
CA ILE A 129 7.55 -5.22 7.81
C ILE A 129 6.64 -4.37 8.68
N VAL A 130 6.23 -4.85 9.85
CA VAL A 130 5.37 -4.07 10.76
C VAL A 130 6.04 -2.74 11.12
N THR A 131 7.33 -2.78 11.45
CA THR A 131 8.09 -1.58 11.80
C THR A 131 8.39 -0.69 10.59
N MET A 132 8.71 -1.28 9.44
CA MET A 132 8.87 -0.56 8.17
C MET A 132 7.58 0.17 7.77
N LEU A 133 6.42 -0.49 7.86
CA LEU A 133 5.09 0.09 7.60
C LEU A 133 4.88 1.35 8.43
N LEU A 134 5.21 1.30 9.73
CA LEU A 134 5.14 2.48 10.60
C LEU A 134 6.11 3.56 10.11
N ILE A 135 7.34 3.27 9.73
CA ILE A 135 8.29 4.27 9.24
C ILE A 135 7.77 4.95 7.95
N ILE A 136 7.43 4.19 6.92
CA ILE A 136 7.07 4.72 5.59
C ILE A 136 5.74 5.45 5.56
N THR A 137 4.81 5.12 6.47
CA THR A 137 3.51 5.80 6.59
C THR A 137 3.56 7.07 7.46
N THR A 138 4.75 7.50 7.90
CA THR A 138 4.94 8.75 8.64
C THR A 138 4.33 9.98 7.95
N PRO A 139 4.54 10.20 6.64
CA PRO A 139 3.93 11.32 5.94
C PRO A 139 2.39 11.25 5.91
N LEU A 140 1.79 10.06 5.91
CA LEU A 140 0.33 9.90 5.99
C LEU A 140 -0.21 10.38 7.33
N ARG A 141 0.40 9.96 8.45
CA ARG A 141 -0.02 10.42 9.78
C ARG A 141 0.24 11.90 10.00
N SER A 142 1.31 12.44 9.40
CA SER A 142 1.58 13.88 9.35
C SER A 142 0.44 14.59 8.60
N ALA A 143 0.10 14.16 7.39
CA ALA A 143 -0.97 14.77 6.60
C ALA A 143 -2.37 14.65 7.24
N TRP A 144 -2.68 13.55 7.95
CA TRP A 144 -4.03 13.21 8.39
C TRP A 144 -4.71 14.30 9.24
N ASN A 145 -3.94 14.92 10.13
CA ASN A 145 -4.41 15.94 11.08
C ASN A 145 -3.73 17.30 10.86
N ALA A 146 -2.99 17.48 9.75
CA ALA A 146 -2.28 18.71 9.48
C ALA A 146 -3.25 19.89 9.29
N PRO A 147 -3.05 21.03 9.98
CA PRO A 147 -4.00 22.14 9.98
C PRO A 147 -4.09 22.85 8.63
N ASP A 148 -3.05 22.74 7.79
CA ASP A 148 -3.03 23.28 6.43
C ASP A 148 -3.75 22.38 5.41
N LEU A 149 -4.01 21.10 5.74
CA LEU A 149 -4.76 20.19 4.89
C LEU A 149 -6.27 20.28 5.17
N GLY A 150 -6.95 21.13 4.39
CA GLY A 150 -8.41 21.13 4.30
C GLY A 150 -8.98 19.87 3.59
N ALA A 151 -10.27 19.89 3.29
CA ALA A 151 -10.97 18.77 2.64
C ALA A 151 -10.60 18.55 1.16
N ARG A 152 -9.90 19.49 0.52
CA ARG A 152 -9.54 19.47 -0.91
C ARG A 152 -8.05 19.78 -1.09
N PRO A 153 -7.14 18.88 -0.70
CA PRO A 153 -5.71 19.11 -0.83
C PRO A 153 -5.28 19.14 -2.30
N SER A 154 -4.21 19.88 -2.60
CA SER A 154 -3.53 19.77 -3.89
C SER A 154 -2.76 18.45 -3.97
N LEU A 155 -2.54 17.93 -5.20
CA LEU A 155 -1.80 16.69 -5.40
C LEU A 155 -0.41 16.77 -4.77
N GLY A 156 0.33 17.87 -5.01
CA GLY A 156 1.68 18.04 -4.46
C GLY A 156 1.75 18.02 -2.93
N ARG A 157 0.74 18.55 -2.23
CA ARG A 157 0.71 18.54 -0.77
C ARG A 157 0.36 17.15 -0.21
N LEU A 158 -0.51 16.41 -0.90
CA LEU A 158 -0.92 15.06 -0.50
C LEU A 158 0.09 13.99 -0.96
N PHE A 159 0.93 14.29 -1.95
CA PHE A 159 1.85 13.36 -2.60
C PHE A 159 2.72 12.54 -1.62
N PRO A 160 3.33 13.12 -0.57
CA PRO A 160 4.10 12.35 0.40
C PRO A 160 3.26 11.28 1.13
N ALA A 161 2.01 11.60 1.46
CA ALA A 161 1.08 10.67 2.10
C ALA A 161 0.60 9.57 1.13
N LEU A 162 0.33 9.93 -0.13
CA LEU A 162 -0.01 8.96 -1.18
C LEU A 162 1.12 7.96 -1.39
N LEU A 163 2.36 8.45 -1.48
CA LEU A 163 3.54 7.62 -1.69
C LEU A 163 3.77 6.66 -0.54
N GLY A 164 3.72 7.15 0.70
CA GLY A 164 3.87 6.31 1.90
C GLY A 164 2.78 5.25 2.05
N LEU A 165 1.51 5.60 1.77
CA LEU A 165 0.41 4.65 1.82
C LEU A 165 0.45 3.64 0.67
N ALA A 166 0.82 4.07 -0.53
CA ALA A 166 0.97 3.19 -1.68
C ALA A 166 2.07 2.16 -1.43
N PHE A 167 3.24 2.59 -0.97
CA PHE A 167 4.31 1.66 -0.58
C PHE A 167 3.86 0.71 0.53
N ALA A 168 3.10 1.20 1.51
CA ALA A 168 2.56 0.32 2.56
C ALA A 168 1.63 -0.76 1.99
N ALA A 169 0.75 -0.43 1.04
CA ALA A 169 -0.08 -1.41 0.35
C ALA A 169 0.78 -2.39 -0.48
N THR A 170 1.82 -1.89 -1.15
CA THR A 170 2.79 -2.72 -1.89
C THR A 170 3.52 -3.71 -0.99
N LEU A 171 3.91 -3.32 0.23
CA LEU A 171 4.52 -4.22 1.20
C LEU A 171 3.57 -5.33 1.63
N VAL A 172 2.29 -5.02 1.81
CA VAL A 172 1.27 -6.03 2.09
C VAL A 172 1.11 -6.97 0.89
N SER A 173 1.14 -6.44 -0.34
CA SER A 173 1.12 -7.24 -1.57
C SER A 173 2.29 -8.22 -1.65
N LEU A 174 3.50 -7.81 -1.26
CA LEU A 174 4.68 -8.68 -1.20
C LEU A 174 4.43 -9.91 -0.30
N PHE A 175 3.90 -9.69 0.90
CA PHE A 175 3.62 -10.76 1.88
C PHE A 175 2.41 -11.61 1.49
N LEU A 176 1.60 -11.13 0.57
CA LEU A 176 0.47 -11.84 -0.03
C LEU A 176 0.76 -12.26 -1.48
N SER A 177 2.03 -12.33 -1.88
CA SER A 177 2.43 -12.61 -3.27
C SER A 177 1.92 -13.95 -3.81
N TYR A 178 1.67 -14.93 -2.95
CA TYR A 178 0.99 -16.18 -3.30
C TYR A 178 -0.44 -15.99 -3.84
N GLY A 179 -1.04 -14.83 -3.59
CA GLY A 179 -2.37 -14.41 -4.01
C GLY A 179 -2.35 -13.11 -4.83
N ASP A 180 -1.24 -12.76 -5.46
CA ASP A 180 -1.16 -11.49 -6.20
C ASP A 180 -1.47 -11.65 -7.70
N ALA A 181 -2.63 -11.13 -8.12
CA ALA A 181 -3.06 -11.15 -9.51
C ALA A 181 -2.18 -10.28 -10.42
N LEU A 182 -1.42 -9.33 -9.86
CA LEU A 182 -0.53 -8.48 -10.64
C LEU A 182 0.62 -9.29 -11.23
N GLN A 183 1.01 -10.42 -10.63
CA GLN A 183 2.11 -11.27 -11.11
C GLN A 183 1.74 -12.17 -12.31
N TYR A 184 0.49 -12.16 -12.77
CA TYR A 184 0.07 -13.00 -13.91
C TYR A 184 0.37 -12.33 -15.25
N GLY A 185 1.00 -13.09 -16.15
CA GLY A 185 1.09 -12.73 -17.56
C GLY A 185 -0.25 -12.92 -18.29
N SER A 186 -0.45 -12.19 -19.39
CA SER A 186 -1.72 -12.20 -20.15
C SER A 186 -2.13 -13.58 -20.64
N GLU A 187 -1.17 -14.41 -21.06
CA GLU A 187 -1.41 -15.81 -21.46
C GLU A 187 -2.03 -16.62 -20.33
N ARG A 188 -1.38 -16.61 -19.15
CA ARG A 188 -1.84 -17.34 -17.97
C ARG A 188 -3.21 -16.88 -17.48
N ILE A 189 -3.56 -15.61 -17.67
CA ILE A 189 -4.89 -15.06 -17.35
C ILE A 189 -5.96 -15.72 -18.24
N VAL A 190 -5.75 -15.68 -19.56
CA VAL A 190 -6.69 -16.24 -20.55
C VAL A 190 -6.79 -17.76 -20.38
N GLU A 191 -5.67 -18.45 -20.22
CA GLU A 191 -5.61 -19.90 -19.99
C GLU A 191 -6.38 -20.29 -18.72
N SER A 192 -6.14 -19.60 -17.60
CA SER A 192 -6.78 -19.90 -16.31
C SER A 192 -8.30 -19.81 -16.36
N PHE A 193 -8.85 -18.92 -17.19
CA PHE A 193 -10.29 -18.76 -17.39
C PHE A 193 -10.83 -19.48 -18.62
N SER A 194 -10.01 -20.32 -19.27
CA SER A 194 -10.43 -21.17 -20.40
C SER A 194 -10.50 -22.66 -20.03
N ALA A 195 -9.89 -23.07 -18.91
CA ALA A 195 -9.84 -24.46 -18.48
C ALA A 195 -11.02 -24.85 -17.59
N GLU A 196 -11.83 -25.83 -17.99
CA GLU A 196 -13.07 -26.23 -17.31
C GLU A 196 -12.86 -26.84 -15.91
N ASN A 197 -11.71 -27.45 -15.62
CA ASN A 197 -11.45 -28.16 -14.35
C ASN A 197 -10.02 -28.00 -13.82
N GLY A 198 -9.34 -26.92 -14.18
CA GLY A 198 -7.97 -26.63 -13.71
C GLY A 198 -7.95 -25.86 -12.38
N PRO A 199 -6.93 -26.04 -11.52
CA PRO A 199 -6.76 -25.20 -10.32
C PRO A 199 -6.51 -23.72 -10.66
N GLY A 200 -6.18 -23.41 -11.92
CA GLY A 200 -5.89 -22.05 -12.41
C GLY A 200 -7.05 -21.07 -12.22
N ALA A 201 -8.28 -21.45 -12.56
CA ALA A 201 -9.45 -20.59 -12.42
C ALA A 201 -9.65 -20.15 -10.96
N ASN A 202 -9.63 -21.10 -10.03
CA ASN A 202 -9.80 -20.84 -8.60
C ASN A 202 -8.67 -19.98 -8.03
N ARG A 203 -7.41 -20.25 -8.44
CA ARG A 203 -6.25 -19.47 -8.02
C ARG A 203 -6.32 -18.03 -8.53
N LEU A 204 -6.58 -17.84 -9.82
CA LEU A 204 -6.71 -16.50 -10.40
C LEU A 204 -7.86 -15.72 -9.77
N ALA A 205 -9.04 -16.33 -9.62
CA ALA A 205 -10.18 -15.67 -8.97
C ALA A 205 -9.86 -15.28 -7.51
N THR A 206 -9.20 -16.15 -6.76
CA THR A 206 -8.75 -15.84 -5.39
C THR A 206 -7.71 -14.72 -5.37
N SER A 207 -6.75 -14.75 -6.30
CA SER A 207 -5.74 -13.69 -6.44
C SER A 207 -6.39 -12.34 -6.77
N MET A 208 -7.40 -12.33 -7.65
CA MET A 208 -8.17 -11.12 -7.96
C MET A 208 -8.83 -10.56 -6.71
N VAL A 209 -9.44 -11.41 -5.86
CA VAL A 209 -10.06 -10.98 -4.60
C VAL A 209 -9.03 -10.33 -3.68
N ILE A 210 -7.89 -10.98 -3.47
CA ILE A 210 -6.82 -10.49 -2.58
C ILE A 210 -6.27 -9.15 -3.08
N SER A 211 -5.83 -9.08 -4.35
CA SER A 211 -5.32 -7.85 -4.94
C SER A 211 -6.37 -6.73 -4.96
N ASN A 212 -7.65 -7.05 -5.14
CA ASN A 212 -8.74 -6.05 -5.14
C ASN A 212 -8.83 -5.35 -3.78
N VAL A 213 -8.80 -6.13 -2.69
CA VAL A 213 -8.86 -5.58 -1.33
C VAL A 213 -7.62 -4.73 -1.04
N ILE A 214 -6.42 -5.23 -1.37
CA ILE A 214 -5.15 -4.54 -1.11
C ILE A 214 -5.08 -3.19 -1.85
N LEU A 215 -5.52 -3.16 -3.12
CA LEU A 215 -5.49 -1.93 -3.92
C LEU A 215 -6.59 -0.94 -3.52
N LEU A 216 -7.82 -1.43 -3.31
CA LEU A 216 -8.99 -0.58 -3.14
C LEU A 216 -9.12 -0.02 -1.72
N ALA A 217 -8.82 -0.81 -0.68
CA ALA A 217 -9.04 -0.37 0.71
C ALA A 217 -8.26 0.90 1.09
N PRO A 218 -6.98 1.07 0.72
CA PRO A 218 -6.25 2.31 0.94
C PRO A 218 -6.88 3.51 0.22
N VAL A 219 -7.37 3.33 -1.01
CA VAL A 219 -8.04 4.38 -1.77
C VAL A 219 -9.34 4.80 -1.08
N LEU A 220 -10.15 3.84 -0.65
CA LEU A 220 -11.40 4.09 0.08
C LEU A 220 -11.16 4.83 1.40
N LEU A 221 -10.10 4.47 2.13
CA LEU A 221 -9.67 5.19 3.33
C LEU A 221 -9.39 6.66 3.04
N LEU A 222 -8.66 6.94 1.95
CA LEU A 222 -8.31 8.31 1.56
C LEU A 222 -9.53 9.10 1.06
N VAL A 223 -10.37 8.52 0.22
CA VAL A 223 -11.60 9.17 -0.31
C VAL A 223 -12.58 9.52 0.82
N ARG A 224 -12.59 8.74 1.91
CA ARG A 224 -13.40 9.05 3.09
C ARG A 224 -12.92 10.34 3.78
N ARG A 225 -11.60 10.57 3.80
CA ARG A 225 -10.97 11.69 4.52
C ARG A 225 -10.81 12.95 3.68
N TRP A 226 -10.57 12.82 2.37
CA TRP A 226 -10.29 13.93 1.46
C TRP A 226 -11.04 13.79 0.14
N ASN A 227 -11.38 14.92 -0.47
CA ASN A 227 -11.73 14.94 -1.89
C ASN A 227 -10.41 14.84 -2.67
N LEU A 228 -10.08 13.64 -3.15
CA LEU A 228 -8.77 13.38 -3.74
C LEU A 228 -8.57 14.22 -5.01
N PRO A 229 -7.42 14.91 -5.14
CA PRO A 229 -7.05 15.53 -6.40
C PRO A 229 -6.80 14.43 -7.44
N PHE A 230 -7.11 14.74 -8.69
CA PHE A 230 -6.85 13.81 -9.80
C PHE A 230 -5.38 13.42 -9.89
N GLY A 231 -5.14 12.15 -10.19
CA GLY A 231 -3.83 11.53 -10.21
C GLY A 231 -3.49 10.84 -8.88
N SER A 232 -4.34 10.95 -7.84
CA SER A 232 -4.07 10.32 -6.55
C SER A 232 -4.09 8.80 -6.66
N VAL A 233 -5.12 8.23 -7.30
CA VAL A 233 -5.22 6.77 -7.45
C VAL A 233 -4.20 6.27 -8.46
N THR A 234 -3.97 7.02 -9.54
CA THR A 234 -2.91 6.73 -10.52
C THR A 234 -1.54 6.63 -9.86
N VAL A 235 -1.16 7.59 -9.00
CA VAL A 235 0.12 7.53 -8.26
C VAL A 235 0.17 6.27 -7.39
N MET A 236 -0.91 5.97 -6.67
CA MET A 236 -0.93 4.81 -5.78
C MET A 236 -0.79 3.49 -6.55
N TYR A 237 -1.51 3.33 -7.66
CA TYR A 237 -1.47 2.11 -8.45
C TYR A 237 -0.15 1.99 -9.22
N THR A 238 0.43 3.09 -9.70
CA THR A 238 1.77 3.11 -10.31
C THR A 238 2.84 2.64 -9.33
N VAL A 239 2.78 3.07 -8.06
CA VAL A 239 3.69 2.55 -7.02
C VAL A 239 3.37 1.09 -6.68
N GLY A 240 2.07 0.74 -6.66
CA GLY A 240 1.57 -0.61 -6.42
C GLY A 240 2.15 -1.66 -7.37
N VAL A 241 2.30 -1.32 -8.66
CA VAL A 241 2.80 -2.27 -9.68
C VAL A 241 4.31 -2.48 -9.66
N LEU A 242 5.07 -1.63 -8.95
CA LEU A 242 6.54 -1.69 -8.98
C LEU A 242 7.07 -3.00 -8.36
N MET A 243 6.51 -3.44 -7.23
CA MET A 243 6.97 -4.67 -6.57
C MET A 243 6.60 -5.94 -7.33
N PRO A 244 5.33 -6.15 -7.74
CA PRO A 244 4.98 -7.32 -8.55
C PRO A 244 5.76 -7.35 -9.86
N GLY A 245 5.98 -6.18 -10.48
CA GLY A 245 6.81 -6.07 -11.69
C GLY A 245 8.28 -6.41 -11.45
N ALA A 246 8.86 -5.97 -10.34
CA ALA A 246 10.23 -6.37 -9.98
C ALA A 246 10.33 -7.89 -9.79
N GLN A 247 9.39 -8.52 -9.08
CA GLN A 247 9.40 -9.97 -8.82
C GLN A 247 9.34 -10.82 -10.09
N THR A 248 8.58 -10.36 -11.10
CA THR A 248 8.41 -11.02 -12.39
C THR A 248 9.41 -10.52 -13.46
N ALA A 249 10.44 -9.77 -13.07
CA ALA A 249 11.37 -9.12 -14.00
C ALA A 249 10.69 -8.29 -15.12
N PHE A 250 9.47 -7.81 -14.87
CA PHE A 250 8.60 -7.09 -15.78
C PHE A 250 8.12 -7.88 -17.02
N ASP A 251 8.17 -9.22 -17.01
CA ASP A 251 7.67 -10.07 -18.10
C ASP A 251 6.14 -9.96 -18.32
N ASN A 252 5.42 -9.47 -17.32
CA ASN A 252 3.97 -9.23 -17.28
C ASN A 252 3.60 -7.75 -17.51
N LEU A 253 4.43 -6.98 -18.22
CA LEU A 253 4.25 -5.54 -18.42
C LEU A 253 2.82 -5.10 -18.84
N PRO A 254 2.12 -5.77 -19.78
CA PRO A 254 0.76 -5.40 -20.14
C PRO A 254 -0.23 -5.46 -18.97
N THR A 255 -0.08 -6.49 -18.11
CA THR A 255 -0.86 -6.63 -16.88
C THR A 255 -0.59 -5.45 -15.94
N LEU A 256 0.67 -5.08 -15.72
CA LEU A 256 1.04 -3.96 -14.85
C LEU A 256 0.50 -2.62 -15.37
N LEU A 257 0.61 -2.35 -16.67
CA LEU A 257 0.09 -1.13 -17.30
C LEU A 257 -1.44 -1.02 -17.17
N THR A 258 -2.14 -2.15 -17.06
CA THR A 258 -3.58 -2.17 -16.83
C THR A 258 -3.95 -1.50 -15.50
N PHE A 259 -3.17 -1.72 -14.44
CA PHE A 259 -3.44 -1.07 -13.15
C PHE A 259 -3.11 0.42 -13.20
N VAL A 260 -2.11 0.85 -13.95
CA VAL A 260 -1.88 2.29 -14.19
C VAL A 260 -3.11 2.92 -14.89
N GLY A 261 -3.63 2.25 -15.93
CA GLY A 261 -4.87 2.66 -16.61
C GLY A 261 -6.11 2.64 -15.70
N ALA A 262 -6.23 1.66 -14.82
CA ALA A 262 -7.30 1.55 -13.84
C ALA A 262 -7.22 2.65 -12.77
N GLY A 263 -6.01 3.09 -12.41
CA GLY A 263 -5.79 4.24 -11.55
C GLY A 263 -6.32 5.53 -12.20
N LEU A 264 -6.03 5.75 -13.49
CA LEU A 264 -6.57 6.87 -14.26
C LEU A 264 -8.09 6.82 -14.35
N ALA A 265 -8.66 5.65 -14.64
CA ALA A 265 -10.11 5.44 -14.67
C ALA A 265 -10.75 5.74 -13.31
N SER A 266 -10.11 5.33 -12.20
CA SER A 266 -10.57 5.62 -10.85
C SER A 266 -10.49 7.11 -10.51
N ASP A 267 -9.44 7.82 -10.94
CA ASP A 267 -9.36 9.27 -10.80
C ASP A 267 -10.45 10.00 -11.61
N VAL A 268 -10.83 9.48 -12.80
CA VAL A 268 -12.00 9.97 -13.56
C VAL A 268 -13.30 9.72 -12.80
N LEU A 269 -13.50 8.51 -12.26
CA LEU A 269 -14.67 8.20 -11.44
C LEU A 269 -14.78 9.12 -10.22
N ILE A 270 -13.66 9.43 -9.55
CA ILE A 270 -13.63 10.41 -8.45
C ILE A 270 -14.09 11.79 -8.94
N ARG A 271 -13.63 12.26 -10.10
CA ARG A 271 -14.05 13.56 -10.64
C ARG A 271 -15.54 13.61 -10.99
N VAL A 272 -16.07 12.53 -11.57
CA VAL A 272 -17.48 12.44 -12.02
C VAL A 272 -18.41 12.26 -10.84
N LEU A 273 -18.16 11.25 -10.01
CA LEU A 273 -19.04 10.89 -8.89
C LEU A 273 -18.87 11.86 -7.71
N ARG A 274 -17.68 12.46 -7.54
CA ARG A 274 -17.26 13.27 -6.38
C ARG A 274 -17.64 12.58 -5.06
N PRO A 275 -17.11 11.35 -4.82
CA PRO A 275 -17.38 10.59 -3.61
C PRO A 275 -16.80 11.31 -2.39
N SER A 276 -17.52 11.28 -1.27
CA SER A 276 -17.05 11.85 0.00
C SER A 276 -17.82 11.22 1.16
N GLY A 277 -17.33 11.42 2.40
CA GLY A 277 -18.04 10.97 3.61
C GLY A 277 -19.47 11.52 3.73
N ALA A 278 -19.76 12.69 3.14
CA ALA A 278 -21.10 13.28 3.11
C ALA A 278 -21.99 12.69 1.99
N ARG A 279 -21.39 12.21 0.89
CA ARG A 279 -22.10 11.66 -0.27
C ARG A 279 -21.96 10.14 -0.31
N ARG A 280 -22.58 9.47 0.67
CA ARG A 280 -22.47 8.01 0.87
C ARG A 280 -22.78 7.18 -0.39
N GLY A 281 -23.88 7.48 -1.08
CA GLY A 281 -24.24 6.78 -2.32
C GLY A 281 -23.17 6.91 -3.41
N ALA A 282 -22.56 8.09 -3.56
CA ALA A 282 -21.45 8.30 -4.49
C ALA A 282 -20.17 7.57 -4.05
N TYR A 283 -19.93 7.48 -2.73
CA TYR A 283 -18.82 6.73 -2.16
C TYR A 283 -18.95 5.22 -2.43
N TRP A 284 -20.14 4.64 -2.19
CA TRP A 284 -20.39 3.23 -2.49
C TRP A 284 -20.36 2.95 -4.00
N ALA A 285 -20.98 3.82 -4.81
CA ALA A 285 -20.91 3.70 -6.27
C ALA A 285 -19.46 3.74 -6.76
N PHE A 286 -18.63 4.65 -6.24
CA PHE A 286 -17.21 4.69 -6.55
C PHE A 286 -16.50 3.38 -6.17
N ALA A 287 -16.76 2.85 -4.97
CA ALA A 287 -16.13 1.62 -4.49
C ALA A 287 -16.44 0.41 -5.39
N GLY A 288 -17.71 0.24 -5.76
CA GLY A 288 -18.12 -0.84 -6.67
C GLY A 288 -17.61 -0.64 -8.10
N LEU A 289 -17.79 0.55 -8.66
CA LEU A 289 -17.41 0.84 -10.05
C LEU A 289 -15.89 0.83 -10.26
N SER A 290 -15.10 1.32 -9.30
CA SER A 290 -13.63 1.31 -9.40
C SER A 290 -13.08 -0.12 -9.46
N ALA A 291 -13.58 -1.01 -8.60
CA ALA A 291 -13.24 -2.44 -8.66
C ALA A 291 -13.68 -3.08 -9.98
N PHE A 292 -14.97 -2.93 -10.34
CA PHE A 292 -15.51 -3.48 -11.59
C PHE A 292 -14.69 -3.04 -12.81
N VAL A 293 -14.37 -1.75 -12.93
CA VAL A 293 -13.59 -1.21 -14.05
C VAL A 293 -12.16 -1.75 -14.04
N THR A 294 -11.51 -1.82 -12.87
CA THR A 294 -10.14 -2.34 -12.75
C THR A 294 -10.03 -3.76 -13.28
N TRP A 295 -10.95 -4.64 -12.85
CA TRP A 295 -10.91 -6.05 -13.22
C TRP A 295 -11.46 -6.33 -14.61
N THR A 296 -12.37 -5.48 -15.11
CA THR A 296 -12.75 -5.49 -16.53
C THR A 296 -11.54 -5.16 -17.40
N LEU A 297 -10.80 -4.10 -17.08
CA LEU A 297 -9.59 -3.75 -17.82
C LEU A 297 -8.55 -4.87 -17.76
N TYR A 298 -8.33 -5.46 -16.58
CA TYR A 298 -7.38 -6.58 -16.38
C TYR A 298 -7.62 -7.72 -17.37
N ILE A 299 -8.87 -8.16 -17.50
CA ILE A 299 -9.25 -9.25 -18.40
C ILE A 299 -9.20 -8.81 -19.87
N LEU A 300 -9.73 -7.62 -20.19
CA LEU A 300 -9.80 -7.15 -21.58
C LEU A 300 -8.41 -6.86 -22.16
N VAL A 301 -7.49 -6.28 -21.38
CA VAL A 301 -6.11 -6.07 -21.81
C VAL A 301 -5.41 -7.41 -22.01
N ALA A 302 -5.56 -8.36 -21.08
CA ALA A 302 -5.00 -9.69 -21.24
C ALA A 302 -5.53 -10.38 -22.53
N SER A 303 -6.84 -10.29 -22.76
CA SER A 303 -7.49 -10.85 -23.96
C SER A 303 -7.01 -10.18 -25.25
N ALA A 304 -6.85 -8.86 -25.24
CA ALA A 304 -6.36 -8.09 -26.39
C ALA A 304 -4.91 -8.44 -26.74
N VAL A 305 -4.06 -8.64 -25.73
CA VAL A 305 -2.65 -9.06 -25.92
C VAL A 305 -2.57 -10.48 -26.46
N GLN A 306 -3.42 -11.38 -25.98
CA GLN A 306 -3.45 -12.78 -26.43
C GLN A 306 -4.21 -12.99 -27.74
N GLY A 307 -4.98 -11.99 -28.20
CA GLY A 307 -5.82 -12.11 -29.40
C GLY A 307 -7.01 -13.06 -29.22
N ALA A 308 -7.36 -13.42 -27.98
CA ALA A 308 -8.44 -14.33 -27.67
C ALA A 308 -9.13 -13.96 -26.35
N LEU A 309 -10.44 -14.14 -26.29
CA LEU A 309 -11.20 -14.08 -25.03
C LEU A 309 -11.03 -15.39 -24.26
N PRO A 310 -11.15 -15.38 -22.91
CA PRO A 310 -11.18 -16.62 -22.15
C PRO A 310 -12.35 -17.50 -22.57
N GLY A 311 -12.10 -18.81 -22.61
CA GLY A 311 -13.03 -19.81 -23.14
C GLY A 311 -14.32 -19.99 -22.33
N ILE A 312 -14.32 -19.62 -21.04
CA ILE A 312 -15.48 -19.79 -20.15
C ILE A 312 -16.15 -18.42 -19.88
N PRO A 313 -17.30 -18.12 -20.49
CA PRO A 313 -17.98 -16.82 -20.38
C PRO A 313 -18.27 -16.38 -18.95
N GLU A 314 -18.71 -17.30 -18.10
CA GLU A 314 -19.10 -17.04 -16.71
C GLU A 314 -17.92 -16.51 -15.90
N LEU A 315 -16.70 -17.00 -16.16
CA LEU A 315 -15.51 -16.57 -15.41
C LEU A 315 -15.10 -15.15 -15.79
N TRP A 316 -15.00 -14.84 -17.08
CA TRP A 316 -14.46 -13.55 -17.50
C TRP A 316 -15.49 -12.41 -17.46
N THR A 317 -16.78 -12.72 -17.56
CA THR A 317 -17.87 -11.74 -17.37
C THR A 317 -18.29 -11.60 -15.91
N GLY A 318 -18.27 -12.69 -15.14
CA GLY A 318 -18.69 -12.70 -13.73
C GLY A 318 -17.62 -12.17 -12.77
N SER A 319 -16.34 -12.43 -13.00
CA SER A 319 -15.27 -12.02 -12.07
C SER A 319 -15.19 -10.50 -11.84
N PRO A 320 -15.33 -9.63 -12.86
CA PRO A 320 -15.41 -8.18 -12.64
C PRO A 320 -16.62 -7.76 -11.80
N VAL A 321 -17.77 -8.42 -11.98
CA VAL A 321 -18.99 -8.16 -11.20
C VAL A 321 -18.78 -8.55 -9.74
N VAL A 322 -18.20 -9.72 -9.47
CA VAL A 322 -17.85 -10.17 -8.12
C VAL A 322 -16.88 -9.19 -7.45
N ALA A 323 -15.86 -8.72 -8.18
CA ALA A 323 -14.94 -7.71 -7.65
C ALA A 323 -15.65 -6.38 -7.34
N GLY A 324 -16.62 -5.97 -8.17
CA GLY A 324 -17.50 -4.84 -7.90
C GLY A 324 -18.35 -5.01 -6.63
N LEU A 325 -18.90 -6.20 -6.40
CA LEU A 325 -19.64 -6.53 -5.17
C LEU A 325 -18.74 -6.46 -3.93
N ILE A 326 -17.50 -6.95 -4.02
CA ILE A 326 -16.50 -6.81 -2.96
C ILE A 326 -16.19 -5.34 -2.70
N GLY A 327 -16.04 -4.54 -3.77
CA GLY A 327 -15.85 -3.09 -3.67
C GLY A 327 -17.01 -2.41 -2.96
N LEU A 328 -18.27 -2.77 -3.27
CA LEU A 328 -19.46 -2.27 -2.58
C LEU A 328 -19.46 -2.65 -1.10
N ALA A 329 -19.14 -3.91 -0.77
CA ALA A 329 -19.06 -4.37 0.61
C ALA A 329 -18.01 -3.60 1.41
N LEU A 330 -16.81 -3.41 0.85
CA LEU A 330 -15.78 -2.55 1.44
C LEU A 330 -16.28 -1.11 1.59
N GLY A 331 -16.93 -0.55 0.58
CA GLY A 331 -17.52 0.78 0.64
C GLY A 331 -18.50 0.94 1.81
N ALA A 332 -19.35 -0.05 2.04
CA ALA A 332 -20.29 -0.06 3.17
C ALA A 332 -19.58 -0.19 4.53
N LEU A 333 -18.52 -1.01 4.62
CA LEU A 333 -17.72 -1.18 5.84
C LEU A 333 -16.92 0.09 6.19
N PHE A 334 -16.31 0.73 5.20
CA PHE A 334 -15.54 1.96 5.42
C PHE A 334 -16.43 3.18 5.66
N LEU A 335 -17.69 3.17 5.21
CA LEU A 335 -18.64 4.26 5.43
C LEU A 335 -20.05 3.70 5.73
N PRO A 336 -20.27 3.18 6.96
CA PRO A 336 -21.55 2.60 7.32
C PRO A 336 -22.65 3.66 7.44
N ASN A 337 -23.90 3.19 7.44
CA ASN A 337 -25.04 4.05 7.74
C ASN A 337 -24.90 4.68 9.13
N ALA A 338 -25.41 5.91 9.27
CA ALA A 338 -25.53 6.51 10.59
C ALA A 338 -26.47 5.65 11.44
N VAL A 339 -26.03 5.29 12.65
CA VAL A 339 -26.93 4.71 13.65
C VAL A 339 -27.94 5.80 14.01
N PRO A 340 -29.26 5.53 13.98
CA PRO A 340 -30.25 6.49 14.44
C PRO A 340 -29.89 6.95 15.87
N SER A 341 -29.87 8.25 16.11
CA SER A 341 -29.72 8.78 17.47
C SER A 341 -30.90 8.31 18.32
N ASP A 342 -30.60 7.74 19.49
CA ASP A 342 -31.62 7.27 20.42
C ASP A 342 -32.51 8.47 20.83
N PRO A 343 -33.85 8.36 20.81
CA PRO A 343 -34.75 9.47 21.12
C PRO A 343 -34.52 10.12 22.49
N GLY A 344 -33.79 9.45 23.40
CA GLY A 344 -33.49 9.92 24.75
C GLY A 344 -32.42 11.01 24.87
N ASP A 345 -31.57 11.21 23.85
CA ASP A 345 -30.48 12.21 23.91
C ASP A 345 -30.90 13.62 23.48
N ALA A 346 -32.06 13.77 22.84
CA ALA A 346 -32.59 15.07 22.45
C ALA A 346 -33.23 15.87 23.60
N GLY A 347 -33.40 15.25 24.79
CA GLY A 347 -34.04 15.86 25.96
C GLY A 347 -33.09 16.37 27.05
N ARG A 348 -31.77 16.37 26.83
CA ARG A 348 -30.76 16.77 27.82
C ARG A 348 -29.85 17.93 27.38
N ALA A 349 -30.24 18.68 26.36
CA ALA A 349 -29.55 19.89 25.93
C ALA A 349 -30.14 21.16 26.57
#